data_AF-A0A432J2V5-F1
#
_entry.id   AF-A0A432J2V5-F1
#
_cell.length_a   1.000
_cell.length_b   1.000
_cell.length_c   1.000
_cell.angle_alpha   90.00
_cell.angle_beta   90.00
_cell.angle_gamma   90.00
#
_symmetry.space_group_name_H-M   'P 1'
#
loop_
_entity.id
_entity.type
_entity.pdbx_description
1 polymer ?
#
loop_
_entity_poly.entity_id
_entity_poly.type
_entity_poly.pdbx_seq_one_letter_code
_entity_poly.pdbx_strand_id
1 'polypeptide(L)'
;MASGVPPTTRSQTQPEREAAFDLARQYRQIFSRLKMTAADFSTRRDVLRDIYRELSEHPGEYTTDSLLETLRERYEMQSIGRSKTMLRHIWQMGFRQRAFDYGDQPASVRTPVWLSPEIGSESEFVRRAESGFVYAIIHAGLDVDTEKLAAILINDSEQADYIQTLLSELEARGLVVQEDGRYRLPGHSAIPFCDEPALQHICREIEQVKLPENAPRGPEKAFNLAKRAMIQRSQDFAASARSYLYACRIQWDAVINQEQGATLEDLRWLVASYASVKAGKLSQVDRDYSHSRSYYLAFFALVQEDDPLWSRMRGLINPMLAYYWANAGRELGIDVSSWNLSSVLPAQIAMLAVSHESLDLVAHWRERTRKLAMVNPVVLSRVVEQLRHNYPDQQTYLRAADEIQRILEDVKLPVLLS
;
A
#
# COMPACT_ATOMS: atom_id res chain seq x y z
N MET A 1 21.33 32.16 55.05
CA MET A 1 21.84 32.38 53.68
C MET A 1 22.57 31.13 53.23
N ALA A 2 22.54 30.83 51.92
CA ALA A 2 22.97 29.61 51.20
C ALA A 2 21.90 28.49 51.20
N SER A 3 20.88 28.54 50.35
CA SER A 3 20.83 28.34 48.88
C SER A 3 21.08 26.89 48.47
N GLY A 4 19.97 26.17 48.26
CA GLY A 4 19.93 24.84 47.68
C GLY A 4 20.26 24.87 46.18
N VAL A 5 21.06 23.91 45.75
CA VAL A 5 21.39 23.64 44.35
C VAL A 5 20.26 22.79 43.75
N PRO A 6 19.65 23.18 42.62
CA PRO A 6 18.65 22.35 41.94
C PRO A 6 19.32 21.20 41.18
N PRO A 7 18.60 20.09 40.92
CA PRO A 7 19.17 18.93 40.24
C PRO A 7 19.44 19.27 38.78
N THR A 8 20.67 18.99 38.35
CA THR A 8 21.17 19.20 36.99
C THR A 8 20.44 18.29 36.02
N THR A 9 19.72 18.90 35.07
CA THR A 9 19.14 18.24 33.90
C THR A 9 20.24 17.46 33.17
N ARG A 10 20.09 16.13 33.04
CA ARG A 10 21.02 15.28 32.28
C ARG A 10 21.13 15.80 30.85
N SER A 11 22.30 16.30 30.49
CA SER A 11 22.65 16.65 29.11
C SER A 11 22.65 15.37 28.26
N GLN A 12 21.68 15.22 27.37
CA GLN A 12 21.70 14.19 26.31
C GLN A 12 23.02 14.27 25.53
N THR A 13 23.62 13.12 25.26
CA THR A 13 24.91 13.04 24.59
C THR A 13 24.78 13.36 23.08
N GLN A 14 25.84 13.89 22.47
CA GLN A 14 25.87 14.29 21.06
C GLN A 14 25.37 13.21 20.05
N PRO A 15 25.68 11.90 20.19
CA PRO A 15 25.13 10.86 19.30
C PRO A 15 23.62 10.65 19.46
N GLU A 16 23.05 10.81 20.66
CA GLU A 16 21.61 10.73 20.87
C GLU A 16 20.89 11.88 20.17
N ARG A 17 21.45 13.10 20.22
CA ARG A 17 20.91 14.26 19.49
C ARG A 17 20.95 14.09 17.98
N GLU A 18 22.03 13.53 17.42
CA GLU A 18 22.15 13.27 15.99
C GLU A 18 21.15 12.20 15.51
N ALA A 19 20.97 11.11 16.27
CA ALA A 19 19.93 10.11 16.01
C ALA A 19 18.51 10.70 16.12
N ALA A 20 18.29 11.57 17.11
CA ALA A 20 16.99 12.22 17.33
C ALA A 20 16.63 13.24 16.22
N PHE A 21 17.64 13.87 15.60
CA PHE A 21 17.46 14.72 14.43
C PHE A 21 17.17 13.91 13.16
N ASP A 22 17.75 12.72 13.05
CA ASP A 22 17.52 11.83 11.92
C ASP A 22 16.09 11.27 11.91
N LEU A 23 15.57 10.84 13.06
CA LEU A 23 14.22 10.26 13.16
C LEU A 23 13.11 11.27 12.77
N ALA A 24 13.22 12.52 13.23
CA ALA A 24 12.28 13.58 12.87
C ALA A 24 12.27 13.88 11.36
N ARG A 25 13.43 13.80 10.71
CA ARG A 25 13.55 13.94 9.26
C ARG A 25 12.88 12.77 8.53
N GLN A 26 13.09 11.55 9.01
CA GLN A 26 12.46 10.34 8.45
C GLN A 26 10.93 10.42 8.54
N TYR A 27 10.38 10.86 9.67
CA TYR A 27 8.92 11.06 9.82
C TYR A 27 8.37 12.05 8.79
N ARG A 28 9.00 13.22 8.66
CA ARG A 28 8.59 14.26 7.69
C ARG A 28 8.67 13.74 6.25
N GLN A 29 9.68 12.94 5.92
CA GLN A 29 9.82 12.34 4.60
C GLN A 29 8.69 11.35 4.29
N ILE A 30 8.30 10.51 5.26
CA ILE A 30 7.15 9.59 5.12
C ILE A 30 5.86 10.40 4.89
N PHE A 31 5.58 11.41 5.73
CA PHE A 31 4.36 12.19 5.63
C PHE A 31 4.27 13.01 4.34
N SER A 32 5.39 13.57 3.88
CA SER A 32 5.47 14.30 2.62
C SER A 32 5.14 13.40 1.43
N ARG A 33 5.73 12.19 1.38
CA ARG A 33 5.47 11.21 0.32
C ARG A 33 4.01 10.75 0.32
N LEU A 34 3.42 10.56 1.50
CA LEU A 34 2.02 10.16 1.65
C LEU A 34 1.02 11.32 1.51
N LYS A 35 1.52 12.55 1.29
CA LYS A 35 0.76 13.80 1.21
C LYS A 35 -0.11 14.07 2.44
N MET A 36 0.30 13.59 3.61
CA MET A 36 -0.49 13.71 4.84
C MET A 36 -0.32 15.07 5.54
N THR A 37 0.73 15.83 5.19
CA THR A 37 0.99 17.19 5.69
C THR A 37 0.61 18.26 4.67
N ALA A 38 -0.44 18.01 3.86
CA ALA A 38 -0.90 18.98 2.85
C ALA A 38 -1.55 20.24 3.45
N ALA A 39 -1.90 20.19 4.73
CA ALA A 39 -2.42 21.30 5.52
C ALA A 39 -1.81 21.27 6.93
N ASP A 40 -1.76 22.44 7.59
CA ASP A 40 -1.36 22.55 8.98
C ASP A 40 -2.39 21.89 9.92
N PHE A 41 -2.03 21.73 11.20
CA PHE A 41 -2.86 21.09 12.21
C PHE A 41 -4.27 21.69 12.34
N SER A 42 -4.37 23.02 12.38
CA SER A 42 -5.64 23.71 12.59
C SER A 42 -6.56 23.53 11.40
N THR A 43 -6.06 23.81 10.20
CA THR A 43 -6.80 23.64 8.95
C THR A 43 -7.25 22.19 8.76
N ARG A 44 -6.37 21.22 9.06
CA ARG A 44 -6.67 19.80 8.95
C ARG A 44 -7.83 19.39 9.86
N ARG A 45 -7.79 19.78 11.14
CA ARG A 45 -8.87 19.44 12.08
C ARG A 45 -10.18 20.11 11.71
N ASP A 46 -10.16 21.38 11.34
CA ASP A 46 -11.37 22.08 10.90
C ASP A 46 -12.05 21.36 9.74
N VAL A 47 -11.29 20.97 8.72
CA VAL A 47 -11.84 20.24 7.58
C VAL A 47 -12.36 18.86 7.98
N LEU A 48 -11.66 18.12 8.84
CA LEU A 48 -12.15 16.82 9.33
C LEU A 48 -13.46 16.97 10.12
N ARG A 49 -13.59 18.01 10.95
CA ARG A 49 -14.83 18.31 11.67
C ARG A 49 -15.97 18.65 10.73
N ASP A 50 -15.71 19.48 9.72
CA ASP A 50 -16.71 19.80 8.70
C ASP A 50 -17.14 18.55 7.92
N ILE A 51 -16.20 17.67 7.54
CA ILE A 51 -16.52 16.37 6.91
C ILE A 51 -17.41 15.52 7.83
N TYR A 52 -17.04 15.39 9.11
CA TYR A 52 -17.83 14.65 10.08
C TYR A 52 -19.25 15.21 10.18
N ARG A 53 -19.39 16.54 10.31
CA ARG A 53 -20.69 17.19 10.45
C ARG A 53 -21.59 16.86 9.27
N GLU A 54 -21.12 17.07 8.04
CA GLU A 54 -21.91 16.80 6.83
C GLU A 54 -22.33 15.33 6.75
N LEU A 55 -21.44 14.39 7.04
CA LEU A 55 -21.77 12.95 6.96
C LEU A 55 -22.66 12.47 8.13
N SER A 56 -22.58 13.12 9.28
CA SER A 56 -23.43 12.82 10.43
C SER A 56 -24.86 13.37 10.27
N GLU A 57 -25.01 14.54 9.65
CA GLU A 57 -26.29 15.20 9.42
C GLU A 57 -26.98 14.67 8.15
N HIS A 58 -26.20 14.28 7.14
CA HIS A 58 -26.68 13.84 5.82
C HIS A 58 -26.07 12.49 5.40
N PRO A 59 -26.31 11.40 6.16
CA PRO A 59 -25.72 10.09 5.89
C PRO A 59 -26.15 9.54 4.53
N GLY A 60 -25.18 9.34 3.62
CA GLY A 60 -25.44 8.76 2.30
C GLY A 60 -26.01 9.72 1.25
N GLU A 61 -26.25 10.98 1.59
CA GLU A 61 -26.70 11.97 0.61
C GLU A 61 -25.57 12.43 -0.33
N TYR A 62 -24.34 12.42 0.19
CA TYR A 62 -23.18 12.85 -0.56
C TYR A 62 -22.40 11.68 -1.16
N THR A 63 -21.81 11.94 -2.33
CA THR A 63 -20.62 11.24 -2.82
C THR A 63 -19.37 11.96 -2.32
N THR A 64 -18.20 11.32 -2.34
CA THR A 64 -16.95 12.01 -2.02
C THR A 64 -16.73 13.24 -2.89
N ASP A 65 -17.00 13.18 -4.21
CA ASP A 65 -16.75 14.34 -5.07
C ASP A 65 -17.71 15.51 -4.79
N SER A 66 -19.00 15.21 -4.56
CA SER A 66 -20.00 16.24 -4.26
C SER A 66 -19.75 16.88 -2.89
N LEU A 67 -19.41 16.09 -1.86
CA LEU A 67 -19.09 16.62 -0.53
C LEU A 67 -17.92 17.60 -0.59
N LEU A 68 -16.82 17.20 -1.23
CA LEU A 68 -15.62 18.04 -1.32
C LEU A 68 -15.86 19.30 -2.16
N GLU A 69 -16.76 19.25 -3.14
CA GLU A 69 -17.19 20.42 -3.90
C GLU A 69 -18.01 21.38 -3.04
N THR A 70 -19.02 20.87 -2.32
CA THR A 70 -19.85 21.66 -1.40
C THR A 70 -19.02 22.33 -0.31
N LEU A 71 -18.05 21.62 0.28
CA LEU A 71 -17.13 22.20 1.26
C LEU A 71 -16.24 23.29 0.64
N ARG A 72 -15.71 23.07 -0.58
CA ARG A 72 -14.91 24.09 -1.30
C ARG A 72 -15.72 25.37 -1.49
N GLU A 73 -16.93 25.27 -2.02
CA GLU A 73 -17.81 26.42 -2.26
C GLU A 73 -18.13 27.15 -0.96
N ARG A 74 -18.38 26.41 0.14
CA ARG A 74 -18.62 26.99 1.46
C ARG A 74 -17.41 27.79 1.96
N TYR A 75 -16.20 27.27 1.82
CA TYR A 75 -15.00 28.00 2.22
C TYR A 75 -14.75 29.22 1.33
N GLU A 76 -15.02 29.13 0.04
CA GLU A 76 -14.92 30.28 -0.88
C GLU A 76 -15.89 31.40 -0.51
N MET A 77 -17.15 31.08 -0.16
CA MET A 77 -18.11 32.06 0.34
C MET A 77 -17.65 32.73 1.65
N GLN A 78 -16.87 32.02 2.47
CA GLN A 78 -16.27 32.54 3.71
C GLN A 78 -14.93 33.25 3.48
N SER A 79 -14.47 33.38 2.23
CA SER A 79 -13.14 33.90 1.88
C SER A 79 -11.98 33.10 2.52
N ILE A 80 -12.19 31.81 2.76
CA ILE A 80 -11.19 30.86 3.28
C ILE A 80 -10.61 30.06 2.11
N GLY A 81 -9.31 30.21 1.84
CA GLY A 81 -8.63 29.55 0.72
C GLY A 81 -8.36 28.05 0.95
N ARG A 82 -9.36 27.19 0.74
CA ARG A 82 -9.23 25.72 0.82
C ARG A 82 -9.51 25.07 -0.54
N SER A 83 -8.46 24.62 -1.23
CA SER A 83 -8.60 24.00 -2.56
C SER A 83 -9.18 22.59 -2.50
N LYS A 84 -9.93 22.15 -3.54
CA LYS A 84 -10.44 20.77 -3.65
C LYS A 84 -9.35 19.70 -3.52
N THR A 85 -8.13 20.00 -3.99
CA THR A 85 -6.96 19.13 -3.85
C THR A 85 -6.55 18.94 -2.39
N MET A 86 -6.53 20.02 -1.60
CA MET A 86 -6.25 19.95 -0.17
C MET A 86 -7.32 19.15 0.57
N LEU A 87 -8.60 19.43 0.29
CA LEU A 87 -9.72 18.70 0.87
C LEU A 87 -9.64 17.20 0.55
N ARG A 88 -9.27 16.85 -0.68
CA ARG A 88 -9.06 15.45 -1.08
C ARG A 88 -7.91 14.77 -0.32
N HIS A 89 -6.81 15.47 -0.06
CA HIS A 89 -5.72 14.90 0.75
C HIS A 89 -6.15 14.67 2.21
N ILE A 90 -6.95 15.57 2.79
CA ILE A 90 -7.49 15.41 4.14
C ILE A 90 -8.52 14.26 4.18
N TRP A 91 -9.40 14.17 3.19
CA TRP A 91 -10.31 13.04 3.01
C TRP A 91 -9.57 11.70 2.98
N GLN A 92 -8.48 11.62 2.22
CA GLN A 92 -7.67 10.40 2.11
C GLN A 92 -7.12 9.90 3.45
N MET A 93 -6.99 10.76 4.46
CA MET A 93 -6.59 10.34 5.80
C MET A 93 -7.63 9.44 6.46
N GLY A 94 -8.90 9.89 6.47
CA GLY A 94 -10.02 9.09 6.99
C GLY A 94 -10.22 7.81 6.17
N PHE A 95 -10.08 7.90 4.85
CA PHE A 95 -10.24 6.78 3.94
C PHE A 95 -9.23 5.65 4.23
N ARG A 96 -7.93 5.97 4.35
CA ARG A 96 -6.88 4.99 4.68
C ARG A 96 -7.08 4.34 6.04
N GLN A 97 -7.78 5.02 6.95
CA GLN A 97 -8.09 4.51 8.29
C GLN A 97 -9.49 3.93 8.40
N ARG A 98 -10.16 3.64 7.28
CA ARG A 98 -11.51 3.04 7.24
C ARG A 98 -12.51 3.83 8.09
N ALA A 99 -12.42 5.16 8.01
CA ALA A 99 -13.35 6.05 8.71
C ALA A 99 -14.68 6.25 7.95
N PHE A 100 -14.76 5.75 6.72
CA PHE A 100 -15.93 5.87 5.84
C PHE A 100 -16.49 4.50 5.50
N ASP A 101 -17.80 4.45 5.35
CA ASP A 101 -18.55 3.31 4.84
C ASP A 101 -19.17 3.68 3.48
N TYR A 102 -19.14 2.73 2.55
CA TYR A 102 -19.69 2.84 1.20
C TYR A 102 -20.81 1.81 0.96
N GLY A 103 -21.27 1.15 2.03
CA GLY A 103 -22.23 0.05 1.99
C GLY A 103 -21.67 -1.15 1.23
N ASP A 104 -22.55 -1.82 0.49
CA ASP A 104 -22.16 -2.96 -0.36
C ASP A 104 -21.47 -2.54 -1.67
N GLN A 105 -21.26 -1.24 -1.88
CA GLN A 105 -20.65 -0.70 -3.09
C GLN A 105 -19.13 -0.52 -2.93
N PRO A 106 -18.36 -0.69 -4.01
CA PRO A 106 -16.94 -0.36 -3.98
C PRO A 106 -16.74 1.14 -3.70
N ALA A 107 -15.72 1.45 -2.91
CA ALA A 107 -15.35 2.82 -2.62
C ALA A 107 -14.94 3.54 -3.92
N SER A 108 -15.67 4.61 -4.24
CA SER A 108 -15.38 5.46 -5.39
C SER A 108 -15.77 6.90 -5.09
N VAL A 109 -15.22 7.84 -5.87
CA VAL A 109 -15.54 9.26 -5.74
C VAL A 109 -17.01 9.58 -6.04
N ARG A 110 -17.73 8.65 -6.69
CA ARG A 110 -19.14 8.76 -7.08
C ARG A 110 -20.06 7.86 -6.26
N THR A 111 -19.51 7.06 -5.34
CA THR A 111 -20.32 6.21 -4.47
C THR A 111 -20.81 7.06 -3.29
N PRO A 112 -22.09 6.94 -2.91
CA PRO A 112 -22.59 7.52 -1.66
C PRO A 112 -21.73 7.10 -0.47
N VAL A 113 -21.54 8.00 0.49
CA VAL A 113 -20.64 7.77 1.62
C VAL A 113 -21.29 8.07 2.96
N TRP A 114 -20.97 7.23 3.93
CA TRP A 114 -21.37 7.32 5.33
C TRP A 114 -20.13 7.39 6.22
N LEU A 115 -20.31 7.81 7.47
CA LEU A 115 -19.34 7.51 8.52
C LEU A 115 -19.34 6.00 8.78
N SER A 116 -18.17 5.45 9.13
CA SER A 116 -18.10 4.08 9.63
C SER A 116 -19.04 3.91 10.83
N PRO A 117 -19.81 2.80 10.92
CA PRO A 117 -20.71 2.56 12.04
C PRO A 117 -20.01 2.42 13.39
N GLU A 118 -18.69 2.22 13.38
CA GLU A 118 -17.85 2.21 14.59
C GLU A 118 -17.59 3.60 15.16
N ILE A 119 -17.86 4.68 14.41
CA ILE A 119 -17.53 6.05 14.81
C ILE A 119 -18.75 6.69 15.47
N GLY A 120 -18.70 6.87 16.79
CA GLY A 120 -19.80 7.42 17.57
C GLY A 120 -19.72 8.94 17.82
N SER A 121 -18.60 9.58 17.49
CA SER A 121 -18.42 11.02 17.75
C SER A 121 -17.46 11.71 16.79
N GLU A 122 -17.55 13.04 16.71
CA GLU A 122 -16.60 13.89 15.95
C GLU A 122 -15.16 13.64 16.43
N SER A 123 -14.97 13.58 17.74
CA SER A 123 -13.65 13.37 18.33
C SER A 123 -13.03 12.04 17.91
N GLU A 124 -13.86 11.00 17.79
CA GLU A 124 -13.45 9.68 17.35
C GLU A 124 -13.15 9.66 15.86
N PHE A 125 -13.95 10.32 15.03
CA PHE A 125 -13.66 10.48 13.61
C PHE A 125 -12.30 11.16 13.36
N VAL A 126 -12.05 12.26 14.07
CA VAL A 126 -10.79 13.00 13.93
C VAL A 126 -9.61 12.13 14.38
N ARG A 127 -9.71 11.46 15.53
CA ARG A 127 -8.64 10.55 16.00
C ARG A 127 -8.42 9.39 15.02
N ARG A 128 -9.50 8.78 14.52
CA ARG A 128 -9.45 7.72 13.51
C ARG A 128 -8.66 8.17 12.28
N ALA A 129 -8.96 9.34 11.73
CA ALA A 129 -8.24 9.88 10.59
C ALA A 129 -6.78 10.23 10.91
N GLU A 130 -6.50 10.85 12.05
CA GLU A 130 -5.14 11.25 12.47
C GLU A 130 -4.27 10.06 12.87
N SER A 131 -4.84 8.93 13.31
CA SER A 131 -4.13 7.69 13.63
C SER A 131 -3.30 7.17 12.44
N GLY A 132 -3.69 7.55 11.21
CA GLY A 132 -2.94 7.24 10.00
C GLY A 132 -1.50 7.77 10.00
N PHE A 133 -1.20 8.86 10.71
CA PHE A 133 0.18 9.35 10.83
C PHE A 133 1.04 8.34 11.59
N VAL A 134 0.55 7.89 12.74
CA VAL A 134 1.26 6.93 13.60
C VAL A 134 1.38 5.58 12.90
N TYR A 135 0.28 5.11 12.29
CA TYR A 135 0.27 3.88 11.50
C TYR A 135 1.32 3.93 10.38
N ALA A 136 1.47 5.06 9.67
CA ALA A 136 2.45 5.18 8.59
C ALA A 136 3.91 5.04 9.07
N ILE A 137 4.22 5.49 10.29
CA ILE A 137 5.55 5.34 10.89
C ILE A 137 5.83 3.88 11.23
N ILE A 138 4.89 3.23 11.94
CA ILE A 138 4.99 1.82 12.32
C ILE A 138 5.06 0.92 11.08
N HIS A 139 4.24 1.21 10.09
CA HIS A 139 4.21 0.51 8.82
C HIS A 139 5.52 0.63 8.02
N ALA A 140 6.25 1.74 8.17
CA ALA A 140 7.59 1.89 7.62
C ALA A 140 8.65 1.11 8.42
N GLY A 141 8.31 0.57 9.59
CA GLY A 141 9.23 -0.12 10.49
C GLY A 141 10.09 0.82 11.34
N LEU A 142 9.63 2.05 11.55
CA LEU A 142 10.34 3.02 12.38
C LEU A 142 9.83 3.00 13.82
N ASP A 143 10.73 3.25 14.76
CA ASP A 143 10.36 3.47 16.16
C ASP A 143 9.46 4.69 16.31
N VAL A 144 8.58 4.66 17.31
CA VAL A 144 7.61 5.73 17.60
C VAL A 144 8.09 6.56 18.79
N ASP A 145 8.48 7.80 18.52
CA ASP A 145 8.77 8.82 19.52
C ASP A 145 7.57 9.79 19.59
N THR A 146 6.80 9.70 20.69
CA THR A 146 5.53 10.41 20.86
C THR A 146 5.71 11.92 20.97
N GLU A 147 6.75 12.40 21.65
CA GLU A 147 7.04 13.84 21.80
C GLU A 147 7.45 14.46 20.46
N LYS A 148 8.28 13.76 19.68
CA LYS A 148 8.66 14.21 18.33
C LYS A 148 7.49 14.23 17.37
N LEU A 149 6.64 13.20 17.42
CA LEU A 149 5.43 13.19 16.60
C LEU A 149 4.48 14.30 16.97
N ALA A 150 4.28 14.57 18.26
CA ALA A 150 3.47 15.68 18.74
C ALA A 150 4.04 17.03 18.24
N ALA A 151 5.35 17.23 18.37
CA ALA A 151 6.03 18.41 17.85
C ALA A 151 5.91 18.59 16.33
N ILE A 152 5.86 17.49 15.54
CA ILE A 152 5.72 17.56 14.08
C ILE A 152 4.27 17.77 13.65
N LEU A 153 3.33 17.07 14.29
CA LEU A 153 1.93 16.98 13.85
C LEU A 153 1.04 18.09 14.42
N ILE A 154 1.39 18.57 15.63
CA ILE A 154 0.61 19.50 16.44
C ILE A 154 1.40 20.80 16.69
N ASN A 155 2.73 20.77 16.46
CA ASN A 155 3.64 21.86 16.81
C ASN A 155 3.73 22.11 18.33
N ASP A 156 3.51 21.05 19.12
CA ASP A 156 3.58 21.06 20.59
C ASP A 156 4.04 19.67 21.07
N SER A 157 5.23 19.59 21.68
CA SER A 157 5.79 18.33 22.19
C SER A 157 5.09 17.85 23.46
N GLU A 158 4.38 18.73 24.18
CA GLU A 158 3.67 18.36 25.43
C GLU A 158 2.41 17.52 25.14
N GLN A 159 1.97 17.45 23.87
CA GLN A 159 0.82 16.66 23.43
C GLN A 159 1.16 15.19 23.16
N ALA A 160 2.18 14.64 23.83
CA ALA A 160 2.58 13.24 23.69
C ALA A 160 1.43 12.27 24.05
N ASP A 161 0.60 12.62 25.03
CA ASP A 161 -0.59 11.86 25.42
C ASP A 161 -1.62 11.70 24.29
N TYR A 162 -1.72 12.72 23.42
CA TYR A 162 -2.59 12.62 22.25
C TYR A 162 -2.07 11.58 21.27
N ILE A 163 -0.76 11.55 21.02
CA ILE A 163 -0.13 10.52 20.17
C ILE A 163 -0.29 9.13 20.77
N GLN A 164 -0.19 9.00 22.10
CA GLN A 164 -0.45 7.74 22.79
C GLN A 164 -1.91 7.29 22.63
N THR A 165 -2.87 8.23 22.63
CA THR A 165 -4.28 7.90 22.34
C THR A 165 -4.45 7.34 20.93
N LEU A 166 -3.76 7.91 19.94
CA LEU A 166 -3.78 7.40 18.56
C LEU A 166 -3.19 5.98 18.46
N LEU A 167 -2.11 5.69 19.20
CA LEU A 167 -1.51 4.36 19.28
C LEU A 167 -2.50 3.34 19.87
N SER A 168 -3.10 3.68 21.00
CA SER A 168 -4.07 2.80 21.67
C SER A 168 -5.31 2.52 20.82
N GLU A 169 -5.75 3.48 19.98
CA GLU A 169 -6.82 3.24 19.01
C GLU A 169 -6.39 2.24 17.92
N LEU A 170 -5.15 2.33 17.41
CA LEU A 170 -4.64 1.38 16.43
C LEU A 170 -4.51 -0.04 17.01
N GLU A 171 -4.06 -0.16 18.26
CA GLU A 171 -4.00 -1.45 18.97
C GLU A 171 -5.38 -2.04 19.22
N ALA A 172 -6.34 -1.23 19.68
CA ALA A 172 -7.70 -1.68 19.93
C ALA A 172 -8.37 -2.23 18.66
N ARG A 173 -7.97 -1.72 17.49
CA ARG A 173 -8.42 -2.17 16.17
C ARG A 173 -7.59 -3.32 15.60
N GLY A 174 -6.59 -3.80 16.32
CA GLY A 174 -5.69 -4.86 15.89
C GLY A 174 -4.83 -4.49 14.68
N LEU A 175 -4.62 -3.20 14.42
CA LEU A 175 -3.82 -2.71 13.28
C LEU A 175 -2.32 -2.63 13.61
N VAL A 176 -1.98 -2.60 14.89
CA VAL A 176 -0.61 -2.63 15.42
C VAL A 176 -0.61 -3.45 16.71
N VAL A 177 0.56 -3.94 17.10
CA VAL A 177 0.78 -4.64 18.37
C VAL A 177 2.01 -4.06 19.07
N GLN A 178 1.94 -3.90 20.38
CA GLN A 178 3.11 -3.57 21.20
C GLN A 178 3.82 -4.84 21.69
N GLU A 179 5.09 -4.98 21.32
CA GLU A 179 5.97 -6.05 21.77
C GLU A 179 7.35 -5.49 22.12
N ASP A 180 7.93 -5.95 23.22
CA ASP A 180 9.23 -5.48 23.73
C ASP A 180 9.36 -3.95 23.82
N GLY A 181 8.25 -3.28 24.17
CA GLY A 181 8.18 -1.83 24.29
C GLY A 181 8.13 -1.06 22.96
N ARG A 182 7.95 -1.75 21.83
CA ARG A 182 7.86 -1.15 20.48
C ARG A 182 6.57 -1.54 19.79
N TYR A 183 6.10 -0.65 18.92
CA TYR A 183 4.93 -0.92 18.08
C TYR A 183 5.36 -1.51 16.75
N ARG A 184 4.71 -2.59 16.32
CA ARG A 184 4.92 -3.23 15.02
C ARG A 184 3.59 -3.58 14.34
N LEU A 185 3.63 -3.86 13.05
CA LEU A 185 2.45 -4.41 12.36
C LEU A 185 2.16 -5.83 12.90
N PRO A 186 0.89 -6.25 12.95
CA PRO A 186 0.51 -7.60 13.34
C PRO A 186 1.19 -8.64 12.44
N GLY A 187 1.68 -9.72 13.05
CA GLY A 187 2.40 -10.80 12.37
C GLY A 187 3.27 -11.58 13.35
N HIS A 188 3.51 -12.84 13.04
CA HIS A 188 4.36 -13.73 13.85
C HIS A 188 5.85 -13.44 13.61
N SER A 189 6.18 -12.83 12.47
CA SER A 189 7.53 -12.55 12.01
C SER A 189 7.94 -11.08 12.24
N ALA A 190 9.24 -10.83 12.41
CA ALA A 190 9.83 -9.47 12.40
C ALA A 190 9.60 -8.75 11.06
N ILE A 191 9.34 -9.50 10.00
CA ILE A 191 8.94 -9.03 8.68
C ILE A 191 7.53 -9.57 8.43
N PRO A 192 6.47 -8.80 8.73
CA PRO A 192 5.10 -9.29 8.80
C PRO A 192 4.57 -9.87 7.48
N PHE A 193 5.01 -9.33 6.34
CA PHE A 193 4.60 -9.85 5.03
C PHE A 193 5.17 -11.25 4.72
N CYS A 194 6.04 -11.82 5.56
CA CYS A 194 6.46 -13.23 5.44
C CYS A 194 5.33 -14.20 5.79
N ASP A 195 4.38 -13.75 6.60
CA ASP A 195 3.24 -14.57 7.02
C ASP A 195 2.23 -14.73 5.87
N GLU A 196 2.33 -13.90 4.83
CA GLU A 196 1.48 -13.96 3.64
C GLU A 196 1.79 -15.20 2.78
N PRO A 197 0.81 -16.11 2.56
CA PRO A 197 1.01 -17.34 1.80
C PRO A 197 1.59 -17.10 0.40
N ALA A 198 1.17 -16.01 -0.26
CA ALA A 198 1.66 -15.64 -1.60
C ALA A 198 3.15 -15.27 -1.63
N LEU A 199 3.75 -14.90 -0.49
CA LEU A 199 5.13 -14.43 -0.38
C LEU A 199 6.10 -15.49 0.14
N GLN A 200 5.60 -16.56 0.77
CA GLN A 200 6.42 -17.62 1.38
C GLN A 200 7.50 -18.21 0.45
N HIS A 201 7.23 -18.33 -0.85
CA HIS A 201 8.22 -18.81 -1.80
C HIS A 201 9.40 -17.84 -1.96
N ILE A 202 9.11 -16.55 -2.12
CA ILE A 202 10.14 -15.52 -2.26
C ILE A 202 10.91 -15.32 -0.95
N CYS A 203 10.22 -15.36 0.19
CA CYS A 203 10.86 -15.28 1.50
C CYS A 203 11.90 -16.40 1.68
N ARG A 204 11.56 -17.65 1.35
CA ARG A 204 12.52 -18.76 1.38
C ARG A 204 13.70 -18.55 0.43
N GLU A 205 13.48 -18.04 -0.78
CA GLU A 205 14.58 -17.73 -1.70
C GLU A 205 15.53 -16.67 -1.11
N ILE A 206 14.99 -15.61 -0.49
CA ILE A 206 15.78 -14.56 0.16
C ILE A 206 16.56 -15.13 1.34
N GLU A 207 15.94 -15.93 2.18
CA GLU A 207 16.56 -16.55 3.36
C GLU A 207 17.74 -17.45 2.99
N GLN A 208 17.65 -18.17 1.88
CA GLN A 208 18.67 -19.10 1.40
C GLN A 208 19.86 -18.41 0.72
N VAL A 209 19.81 -17.10 0.49
CA VAL A 209 20.91 -16.36 -0.13
C VAL A 209 22.13 -16.37 0.80
N LYS A 210 23.24 -16.88 0.30
CA LYS A 210 24.55 -16.77 0.95
C LYS A 210 25.25 -15.49 0.48
N LEU A 211 25.34 -14.50 1.37
CA LEU A 211 26.12 -13.30 1.12
C LEU A 211 27.62 -13.60 1.27
N PRO A 212 28.49 -13.07 0.39
CA PRO A 212 29.94 -13.19 0.56
C PRO A 212 30.38 -12.55 1.89
N GLU A 213 31.29 -13.21 2.61
CA GLU A 213 31.70 -12.80 3.97
C GLU A 213 32.19 -11.34 4.04
N ASN A 214 32.96 -10.91 3.04
CA ASN A 214 33.56 -9.56 2.98
C ASN A 214 32.79 -8.58 2.10
N ALA A 215 31.55 -8.88 1.70
CA ALA A 215 30.75 -7.95 0.91
C ALA A 215 30.31 -6.76 1.79
N PRO A 216 30.38 -5.51 1.29
CA PRO A 216 29.76 -4.36 1.97
C PRO A 216 28.29 -4.66 2.25
N ARG A 217 27.82 -4.34 3.47
CA ARG A 217 26.43 -4.53 3.91
C ARG A 217 25.76 -3.19 4.19
N GLY A 218 24.46 -3.25 4.44
CA GLY A 218 23.63 -2.11 4.83
C GLY A 218 22.74 -1.54 3.71
N PRO A 219 21.81 -0.64 4.08
CA PRO A 219 20.74 -0.17 3.19
C PRO A 219 21.26 0.52 1.92
N GLU A 220 22.34 1.27 2.02
CA GLU A 220 22.95 1.94 0.86
C GLU A 220 23.42 0.91 -0.19
N LYS A 221 24.01 -0.20 0.25
CA LYS A 221 24.46 -1.26 -0.65
C LYS A 221 23.26 -1.94 -1.32
N ALA A 222 22.22 -2.24 -0.57
CA ALA A 222 20.98 -2.80 -1.11
C ALA A 222 20.41 -1.89 -2.20
N PHE A 223 20.36 -0.58 -1.95
CA PHE A 223 19.89 0.41 -2.90
C PHE A 223 20.77 0.50 -4.16
N ASN A 224 22.10 0.46 -4.01
CA ASN A 224 23.03 0.45 -5.14
C ASN A 224 22.88 -0.82 -6.02
N LEU A 225 22.65 -1.98 -5.39
CA LEU A 225 22.34 -3.22 -6.10
C LEU A 225 21.00 -3.12 -6.84
N ALA A 226 19.99 -2.51 -6.23
CA ALA A 226 18.68 -2.30 -6.85
C ALA A 226 18.75 -1.36 -8.06
N LYS A 227 19.52 -0.27 -7.98
CA LYS A 227 19.79 0.61 -9.13
C LYS A 227 20.44 -0.16 -10.28
N ARG A 228 21.46 -0.97 -9.98
CA ARG A 228 22.11 -1.83 -10.98
C ARG A 228 21.13 -2.83 -11.59
N ALA A 229 20.30 -3.47 -10.76
CA ALA A 229 19.31 -4.43 -11.20
C ALA A 229 18.28 -3.79 -12.15
N MET A 230 17.87 -2.55 -11.88
CA MET A 230 16.95 -1.80 -12.72
C MET A 230 17.51 -1.56 -14.14
N ILE A 231 18.81 -1.23 -14.25
CA ILE A 231 19.49 -1.09 -15.55
C ILE A 231 19.60 -2.46 -16.24
N GLN A 232 19.95 -3.51 -15.50
CA GLN A 232 20.08 -4.86 -16.03
C GLN A 232 18.76 -5.42 -16.57
N ARG A 233 17.61 -4.99 -16.05
CA ARG A 233 16.30 -5.55 -16.40
C ARG A 233 16.01 -5.54 -17.91
N SER A 234 16.45 -4.52 -18.63
CA SER A 234 16.22 -4.40 -20.09
C SER A 234 17.19 -5.24 -20.93
N GLN A 235 18.28 -5.73 -20.34
CA GLN A 235 19.37 -6.40 -21.04
C GLN A 235 19.48 -7.89 -20.66
N ASP A 236 19.38 -8.18 -19.37
CA ASP A 236 19.53 -9.51 -18.78
C ASP A 236 18.65 -9.65 -17.52
N PHE A 237 17.51 -10.31 -17.71
CA PHE A 237 16.59 -10.65 -16.63
C PHE A 237 17.23 -11.51 -15.54
N ALA A 238 18.15 -12.42 -15.88
CA ALA A 238 18.79 -13.30 -14.91
C ALA A 238 19.77 -12.52 -14.02
N ALA A 239 20.58 -11.63 -14.60
CA ALA A 239 21.46 -10.75 -13.83
C ALA A 239 20.66 -9.78 -12.96
N SER A 240 19.59 -9.19 -13.50
CA SER A 240 18.69 -8.31 -12.75
C SER A 240 18.06 -9.03 -11.56
N ALA A 241 17.52 -10.24 -11.77
CA ALA A 241 16.93 -11.05 -10.70
C ALA A 241 17.95 -11.37 -9.59
N ARG A 242 19.18 -11.75 -9.96
CA ARG A 242 20.25 -11.98 -8.97
C ARG A 242 20.58 -10.71 -8.18
N SER A 243 20.75 -9.56 -8.84
CA SER A 243 21.05 -8.30 -8.17
C SER A 243 19.93 -7.88 -7.19
N TYR A 244 18.66 -8.01 -7.60
CA TYR A 244 17.53 -7.75 -6.70
C TYR A 244 17.45 -8.74 -5.54
N LEU A 245 17.70 -10.03 -5.76
CA LEU A 245 17.70 -11.04 -4.70
C LEU A 245 18.76 -10.74 -3.63
N TYR A 246 19.96 -10.35 -4.05
CA TYR A 246 21.01 -9.89 -3.13
C TYR A 246 20.62 -8.62 -2.38
N ALA A 247 20.01 -7.65 -3.08
CA ALA A 247 19.51 -6.43 -2.45
C ALA A 247 18.45 -6.75 -1.39
N CYS A 248 17.51 -7.66 -1.70
CA CYS A 248 16.49 -8.12 -0.75
C CYS A 248 17.15 -8.72 0.48
N ARG A 249 18.11 -9.63 0.34
CA ARG A 249 18.78 -10.25 1.48
C ARG A 249 19.51 -9.24 2.36
N ILE A 250 20.27 -8.32 1.76
CA ILE A 250 21.00 -7.29 2.53
C ILE A 250 20.02 -6.38 3.28
N GLN A 251 18.95 -5.94 2.62
CA GLN A 251 17.94 -5.10 3.26
C GLN A 251 17.16 -5.85 4.33
N TRP A 252 16.88 -7.13 4.12
CA TRP A 252 16.19 -7.99 5.06
C TRP A 252 16.98 -8.14 6.36
N ASP A 253 18.28 -8.44 6.25
CA ASP A 253 19.18 -8.49 7.39
C ASP A 253 19.24 -7.14 8.11
N ALA A 254 19.34 -6.04 7.35
CA ALA A 254 19.39 -4.69 7.90
C ALA A 254 18.09 -4.31 8.66
N VAL A 255 16.91 -4.72 8.17
CA VAL A 255 15.62 -4.51 8.84
C VAL A 255 15.53 -5.33 10.12
N ILE A 256 15.90 -6.62 10.08
CA ILE A 256 15.91 -7.48 11.29
C ILE A 256 16.85 -6.91 12.36
N ASN A 257 18.02 -6.43 11.93
CA ASN A 257 19.02 -5.84 12.82
C ASN A 257 18.73 -4.37 13.19
N GLN A 258 17.64 -3.79 12.67
CA GLN A 258 17.24 -2.39 12.91
C GLN A 258 18.35 -1.39 12.58
N GLU A 259 19.06 -1.64 11.48
CA GLU A 259 20.11 -0.73 11.01
C GLU A 259 19.51 0.63 10.59
N GLN A 260 20.23 1.71 10.85
CA GLN A 260 19.77 3.06 10.52
C GLN A 260 19.48 3.20 9.02
N GLY A 261 18.28 3.70 8.69
CA GLY A 261 17.81 3.85 7.31
C GLY A 261 17.29 2.55 6.67
N ALA A 262 17.26 1.43 7.41
CA ALA A 262 16.61 0.21 6.96
C ALA A 262 15.10 0.27 7.26
N THR A 263 14.27 0.37 6.23
CA THR A 263 12.80 0.40 6.39
C THR A 263 12.14 -0.84 5.81
N LEU A 264 11.02 -1.26 6.42
CA LEU A 264 10.17 -2.32 5.88
C LEU A 264 9.61 -1.93 4.50
N GLU A 265 9.34 -0.65 4.28
CA GLU A 265 8.82 -0.17 3.00
C GLU A 265 9.84 -0.34 1.87
N ASP A 266 11.10 0.00 2.11
CA ASP A 266 12.15 -0.21 1.11
C ASP A 266 12.37 -1.71 0.84
N LEU A 267 12.29 -2.54 1.88
CA LEU A 267 12.32 -3.99 1.70
C LEU A 267 11.14 -4.47 0.84
N ARG A 268 9.91 -4.05 1.13
CA ARG A 268 8.73 -4.39 0.30
C ARG A 268 8.91 -3.97 -1.15
N TRP A 269 9.48 -2.78 -1.39
CA TRP A 269 9.80 -2.33 -2.74
C TRP A 269 10.83 -3.23 -3.44
N LEU A 270 11.89 -3.63 -2.75
CA LEU A 270 12.89 -4.56 -3.29
C LEU A 270 12.29 -5.91 -3.63
N VAL A 271 11.47 -6.47 -2.72
CA VAL A 271 10.81 -7.77 -2.91
C VAL A 271 9.82 -7.72 -4.07
N ALA A 272 9.00 -6.67 -4.18
CA ALA A 272 8.11 -6.49 -5.32
C ALA A 272 8.90 -6.32 -6.64
N SER A 273 10.02 -5.60 -6.61
CA SER A 273 10.89 -5.46 -7.78
C SER A 273 11.47 -6.81 -8.20
N TYR A 274 11.98 -7.59 -7.24
CA TYR A 274 12.48 -8.95 -7.46
C TYR A 274 11.41 -9.85 -8.07
N ALA A 275 10.22 -9.89 -7.47
CA ALA A 275 9.07 -10.65 -7.96
C ALA A 275 8.77 -10.31 -9.43
N SER A 276 8.73 -9.02 -9.77
CA SER A 276 8.44 -8.57 -11.15
C SER A 276 9.49 -9.03 -12.18
N VAL A 277 10.77 -8.97 -11.81
CA VAL A 277 11.87 -9.36 -12.71
C VAL A 277 11.94 -10.88 -12.84
N LYS A 278 11.78 -11.61 -11.75
CA LYS A 278 11.81 -13.07 -11.73
C LYS A 278 10.62 -13.66 -12.48
N ALA A 279 9.43 -13.07 -12.35
CA ALA A 279 8.26 -13.39 -13.19
C ALA A 279 8.55 -13.17 -14.69
N GLY A 280 9.21 -12.06 -15.03
CA GLY A 280 9.64 -11.76 -16.39
C GLY A 280 10.68 -12.75 -16.93
N LYS A 281 11.68 -13.11 -16.13
CA LYS A 281 12.70 -14.12 -16.47
C LYS A 281 12.03 -15.45 -16.82
N LEU A 282 11.21 -15.97 -15.91
CA LEU A 282 10.58 -17.28 -16.06
C LEU A 282 9.61 -17.29 -17.25
N SER A 283 8.77 -16.26 -17.41
CA SER A 283 7.77 -16.25 -18.48
C SER A 283 8.34 -15.91 -19.86
N GLN A 284 9.24 -14.94 -19.98
CA GLN A 284 9.69 -14.46 -21.29
C GLN A 284 10.97 -15.17 -21.78
N VAL A 285 11.86 -15.56 -20.87
CA VAL A 285 13.15 -16.18 -21.22
C VAL A 285 13.06 -17.70 -21.11
N ASP A 286 12.71 -18.20 -19.92
CA ASP A 286 12.75 -19.63 -19.64
C ASP A 286 11.50 -20.37 -20.17
N ARG A 287 10.43 -19.65 -20.51
CA ARG A 287 9.09 -20.16 -20.89
C ARG A 287 8.46 -21.06 -19.83
N ASP A 288 8.83 -20.86 -18.57
CA ASP A 288 8.28 -21.54 -17.41
C ASP A 288 7.10 -20.74 -16.84
N TYR A 289 5.98 -20.82 -17.55
CA TYR A 289 4.77 -20.07 -17.20
C TYR A 289 4.16 -20.52 -15.86
N SER A 290 4.30 -21.82 -15.53
CA SER A 290 3.76 -22.40 -14.31
C SER A 290 4.46 -21.83 -13.08
N HIS A 291 5.80 -21.86 -13.04
CA HIS A 291 6.55 -21.28 -11.93
C HIS A 291 6.51 -19.76 -11.92
N SER A 292 6.38 -19.09 -13.07
CA SER A 292 6.26 -17.62 -13.09
C SER A 292 5.05 -17.11 -12.29
N ARG A 293 3.99 -17.93 -12.17
CA ARG A 293 2.73 -17.60 -11.52
C ARG A 293 2.89 -17.15 -10.07
N SER A 294 3.73 -17.84 -9.28
CA SER A 294 3.95 -17.51 -7.87
C SER A 294 4.54 -16.10 -7.71
N TYR A 295 5.43 -15.69 -8.61
CA TYR A 295 6.04 -14.36 -8.60
C TYR A 295 5.09 -13.24 -9.03
N TYR A 296 4.16 -13.51 -9.96
CA TYR A 296 3.09 -12.55 -10.25
C TYR A 296 2.17 -12.34 -9.04
N LEU A 297 1.75 -13.44 -8.39
CA LEU A 297 0.89 -13.36 -7.21
C LEU A 297 1.61 -12.65 -6.04
N ALA A 298 2.88 -12.97 -5.80
CA ALA A 298 3.70 -12.27 -4.81
C ALA A 298 3.81 -10.76 -5.08
N PHE A 299 3.97 -10.36 -6.35
CA PHE A 299 3.95 -8.94 -6.73
C PHE A 299 2.62 -8.29 -6.36
N PHE A 300 1.49 -8.90 -6.72
CA PHE A 300 0.16 -8.34 -6.43
C PHE A 300 -0.21 -8.39 -4.95
N ALA A 301 0.34 -9.34 -4.17
CA ALA A 301 0.19 -9.37 -2.72
C ALA A 301 0.81 -8.11 -2.07
N LEU A 302 1.98 -7.70 -2.55
CA LEU A 302 2.69 -6.53 -2.02
C LEU A 302 2.13 -5.19 -2.52
N VAL A 303 1.71 -5.14 -3.78
CA VAL A 303 1.28 -3.91 -4.47
C VAL A 303 -0.24 -3.75 -4.38
N GLN A 304 -0.71 -3.30 -3.22
CA GLN A 304 -2.13 -3.03 -2.93
C GLN A 304 -2.49 -1.58 -3.27
N GLU A 305 -3.72 -1.32 -3.69
CA GLU A 305 -4.20 0.04 -3.90
C GLU A 305 -4.19 0.82 -2.56
N ASP A 306 -3.96 2.12 -2.61
CA ASP A 306 -3.78 3.02 -1.45
C ASP A 306 -2.56 2.80 -0.55
N ASP A 307 -1.71 1.82 -0.88
CA ASP A 307 -0.36 1.68 -0.31
C ASP A 307 0.66 2.57 -1.05
N PRO A 308 1.63 3.21 -0.37
CA PRO A 308 2.67 4.01 -1.04
C PRO A 308 3.41 3.25 -2.17
N LEU A 309 3.57 1.94 -2.04
CA LEU A 309 4.19 1.08 -3.04
C LEU A 309 3.42 1.07 -4.37
N TRP A 310 2.09 1.21 -4.35
CA TRP A 310 1.25 1.30 -5.55
C TRP A 310 1.72 2.39 -6.49
N SER A 311 1.97 3.58 -5.94
CA SER A 311 2.39 4.75 -6.71
C SER A 311 3.75 4.53 -7.36
N ARG A 312 4.68 3.92 -6.61
CA ARG A 312 6.05 3.60 -7.06
C ARG A 312 6.09 2.50 -8.12
N MET A 313 5.12 1.58 -8.07
CA MET A 313 5.02 0.44 -9.00
C MET A 313 3.98 0.62 -10.11
N ARG A 314 3.32 1.78 -10.20
CA ARG A 314 2.20 2.02 -11.13
C ARG A 314 2.50 1.62 -12.58
N GLY A 315 3.72 1.91 -13.06
CA GLY A 315 4.15 1.56 -14.41
C GLY A 315 4.27 0.06 -14.68
N LEU A 316 4.30 -0.78 -13.65
CA LEU A 316 4.40 -2.24 -13.75
C LEU A 316 3.08 -2.97 -13.56
N ILE A 317 2.07 -2.35 -12.92
CA ILE A 317 0.79 -3.01 -12.58
C ILE A 317 0.11 -3.57 -13.84
N ASN A 318 -0.11 -2.72 -14.85
CA ASN A 318 -0.78 -3.14 -16.09
C ASN A 318 0.04 -4.20 -16.86
N PRO A 319 1.35 -4.01 -17.14
CA PRO A 319 2.16 -5.05 -17.78
C PRO A 319 2.13 -6.37 -17.01
N MET A 320 2.30 -6.33 -15.68
CA MET A 320 2.30 -7.55 -14.86
C MET A 320 0.98 -8.30 -14.97
N LEU A 321 -0.14 -7.59 -14.95
CA LEU A 321 -1.47 -8.20 -15.06
C LEU A 321 -1.72 -8.78 -16.46
N ALA A 322 -1.35 -8.03 -17.51
CA ALA A 322 -1.48 -8.47 -18.90
C ALA A 322 -0.70 -9.77 -19.15
N TYR A 323 0.57 -9.84 -18.73
CA TYR A 323 1.38 -11.06 -18.87
C TYR A 323 0.87 -12.20 -17.98
N TYR A 324 0.42 -11.93 -16.75
CA TYR A 324 -0.14 -12.94 -15.87
C TYR A 324 -1.31 -13.68 -16.53
N TRP A 325 -2.21 -12.96 -17.20
CA TRP A 325 -3.32 -13.56 -17.93
C TRP A 325 -2.93 -14.16 -19.28
N ALA A 326 -2.09 -13.48 -20.07
CA ALA A 326 -1.64 -14.01 -21.37
C ALA A 326 -0.87 -15.33 -21.21
N ASN A 327 -0.13 -15.51 -20.12
CA ASN A 327 0.56 -16.76 -19.82
C ASN A 327 -0.41 -17.94 -19.61
N ALA A 328 -1.70 -17.72 -19.35
CA ALA A 328 -2.71 -18.78 -19.34
C ALA A 328 -2.85 -19.43 -20.72
N GLY A 329 -2.87 -18.62 -21.79
CA GLY A 329 -2.89 -19.12 -23.17
C GLY A 329 -1.58 -19.80 -23.54
N ARG A 330 -0.45 -19.20 -23.16
CA ARG A 330 0.88 -19.77 -23.46
C ARG A 330 1.11 -21.14 -22.83
N GLU A 331 0.57 -21.40 -21.63
CA GLU A 331 0.60 -22.74 -21.00
C GLU A 331 -0.11 -23.80 -21.83
N LEU A 332 -1.14 -23.41 -22.59
CA LEU A 332 -1.91 -24.29 -23.45
C LEU A 332 -1.37 -24.34 -24.88
N GLY A 333 -0.21 -23.72 -25.15
CA GLY A 333 0.37 -23.61 -26.49
C GLY A 333 -0.40 -22.67 -27.43
N ILE A 334 -1.31 -21.83 -26.91
CA ILE A 334 -2.04 -20.85 -27.70
C ILE A 334 -1.11 -19.69 -28.05
N ASP A 335 -1.09 -19.30 -29.33
CA ASP A 335 -0.36 -18.12 -29.76
C ASP A 335 -1.09 -16.84 -29.32
N VAL A 336 -0.46 -16.12 -28.39
CA VAL A 336 -0.93 -14.83 -27.86
C VAL A 336 -0.19 -13.64 -28.48
N SER A 337 0.56 -13.85 -29.56
CA SER A 337 1.30 -12.78 -30.27
C SER A 337 0.37 -11.65 -30.73
N SER A 338 -0.84 -12.00 -31.17
CA SER A 338 -1.88 -11.08 -31.63
C SER A 338 -2.49 -10.22 -30.51
N TRP A 339 -2.21 -10.53 -29.24
CA TRP A 339 -2.77 -9.82 -28.09
C TRP A 339 -1.99 -8.55 -27.73
N ASN A 340 -0.90 -8.23 -28.44
CA ASN A 340 -0.14 -6.96 -28.32
C ASN A 340 0.21 -6.55 -26.88
N LEU A 341 0.77 -7.47 -26.10
CA LEU A 341 1.00 -7.34 -24.64
C LEU A 341 1.80 -6.10 -24.19
N SER A 342 2.54 -5.45 -25.11
CA SER A 342 3.32 -4.24 -24.82
C SER A 342 2.49 -2.95 -24.79
N SER A 343 1.30 -2.93 -25.41
CA SER A 343 0.46 -1.74 -25.55
C SER A 343 -1.01 -1.95 -25.16
N VAL A 344 -1.44 -3.21 -24.99
CA VAL A 344 -2.82 -3.55 -24.65
C VAL A 344 -3.11 -3.36 -23.16
N LEU A 345 -4.32 -2.88 -22.85
CA LEU A 345 -4.80 -2.76 -21.48
C LEU A 345 -5.21 -4.13 -20.91
N PRO A 346 -5.04 -4.40 -19.60
CA PRO A 346 -5.50 -5.65 -18.99
C PRO A 346 -6.96 -5.98 -19.29
N ALA A 347 -7.83 -4.97 -19.36
CA ALA A 347 -9.22 -5.08 -19.77
C ALA A 347 -9.40 -5.80 -21.13
N GLN A 348 -8.55 -5.48 -22.12
CA GLN A 348 -8.61 -6.12 -23.43
C GLN A 348 -8.13 -7.58 -23.37
N ILE A 349 -7.11 -7.88 -22.57
CA ILE A 349 -6.66 -9.28 -22.34
C ILE A 349 -7.77 -10.12 -21.70
N ALA A 350 -8.45 -9.57 -20.69
CA ALA A 350 -9.57 -10.25 -20.05
C ALA A 350 -10.68 -10.57 -21.06
N MET A 351 -11.05 -9.58 -21.90
CA MET A 351 -12.03 -9.78 -22.95
C MET A 351 -11.60 -10.85 -23.96
N LEU A 352 -10.35 -10.80 -24.44
CA LEU A 352 -9.80 -11.79 -25.37
C LEU A 352 -9.79 -13.20 -24.79
N ALA A 353 -9.44 -13.35 -23.52
CA ALA A 353 -9.43 -14.65 -22.85
C ALA A 353 -10.84 -15.20 -22.62
N VAL A 354 -11.79 -14.38 -22.15
CA VAL A 354 -13.18 -14.80 -21.87
C VAL A 354 -13.96 -15.11 -23.15
N SER A 355 -13.64 -14.42 -24.24
CA SER A 355 -14.31 -14.60 -25.54
C SER A 355 -13.62 -15.62 -26.45
N HIS A 356 -12.57 -16.30 -25.96
CA HIS A 356 -11.80 -17.23 -26.77
C HIS A 356 -12.57 -18.54 -27.04
N GLU A 357 -12.36 -19.15 -28.21
CA GLU A 357 -13.03 -20.39 -28.62
C GLU A 357 -12.61 -21.60 -27.77
N SER A 358 -11.35 -21.63 -27.32
CA SER A 358 -10.84 -22.66 -26.40
C SER A 358 -11.46 -22.51 -24.99
N LEU A 359 -12.32 -23.45 -24.62
CA LEU A 359 -12.88 -23.55 -23.27
C LEU A 359 -11.82 -23.79 -22.19
N ASP A 360 -10.72 -24.47 -22.54
CA ASP A 360 -9.59 -24.71 -21.63
C ASP A 360 -8.90 -23.41 -21.25
N LEU A 361 -8.73 -22.47 -22.20
CA LEU A 361 -8.20 -21.14 -21.92
C LEU A 361 -9.12 -20.36 -20.99
N VAL A 362 -10.43 -20.36 -21.27
CA VAL A 362 -11.41 -19.68 -20.41
C VAL A 362 -11.34 -20.23 -18.97
N ALA A 363 -11.26 -21.56 -18.82
CA ALA A 363 -11.13 -22.21 -17.51
C ALA A 363 -9.81 -21.87 -16.81
N HIS A 364 -8.67 -21.91 -17.51
CA HIS A 364 -7.35 -21.57 -16.96
C HIS A 364 -7.26 -20.09 -16.56
N TRP A 365 -7.83 -19.21 -17.37
CA TRP A 365 -7.91 -17.80 -17.08
C TRP A 365 -8.77 -17.54 -15.83
N ARG A 366 -9.96 -18.16 -15.73
CA ARG A 366 -10.83 -18.06 -14.54
C ARG A 366 -10.11 -18.50 -13.26
N GLU A 367 -9.41 -19.63 -13.31
CA GLU A 367 -8.68 -20.14 -12.15
C GLU A 367 -7.54 -19.20 -11.72
N ARG A 368 -6.80 -18.63 -12.68
CA ARG A 368 -5.79 -17.61 -12.39
C ARG A 368 -6.39 -16.34 -11.81
N THR A 369 -7.51 -15.88 -12.35
CA THR A 369 -8.23 -14.69 -11.86
C THR A 369 -8.76 -14.92 -10.44
N ARG A 370 -9.25 -16.13 -10.12
CA ARG A 370 -9.65 -16.49 -8.75
C ARG A 370 -8.49 -16.41 -7.77
N LYS A 371 -7.32 -16.97 -8.13
CA LYS A 371 -6.11 -16.86 -7.29
C LYS A 371 -5.67 -15.42 -7.10
N LEU A 372 -5.80 -14.58 -8.13
CA LEU A 372 -5.50 -13.16 -8.01
C LEU A 372 -6.52 -12.45 -7.12
N ALA A 373 -7.81 -12.78 -7.21
CA ALA A 373 -8.87 -12.23 -6.36
C ALA A 373 -8.64 -12.53 -4.87
N MET A 374 -8.11 -13.70 -4.54
CA MET A 374 -7.75 -14.05 -3.16
C MET A 374 -6.58 -13.22 -2.61
N VAL A 375 -5.72 -12.69 -3.48
CA VAL A 375 -4.48 -11.98 -3.09
C VAL A 375 -4.64 -10.46 -3.18
N ASN A 376 -5.36 -9.99 -4.19
CA ASN A 376 -5.57 -8.58 -4.47
C ASN A 376 -6.91 -8.43 -5.22
N PRO A 377 -8.05 -8.42 -4.51
CA PRO A 377 -9.36 -8.24 -5.14
C PRO A 377 -9.52 -6.84 -5.75
N VAL A 378 -8.82 -5.84 -5.18
CA VAL A 378 -8.96 -4.43 -5.57
C VAL A 378 -8.45 -4.18 -7.00
N VAL A 379 -7.33 -4.79 -7.40
CA VAL A 379 -6.83 -4.66 -8.78
C VAL A 379 -7.84 -5.18 -9.81
N LEU A 380 -8.63 -6.19 -9.45
CA LEU A 380 -9.68 -6.74 -10.31
C LEU A 380 -10.91 -5.84 -10.35
N SER A 381 -11.34 -5.29 -9.21
CA SER A 381 -12.42 -4.29 -9.17
C SER A 381 -12.11 -3.11 -10.10
N ARG A 382 -10.86 -2.63 -10.11
CA ARG A 382 -10.40 -1.60 -11.03
C ARG A 382 -10.51 -2.01 -12.51
N VAL A 383 -10.24 -3.27 -12.84
CA VAL A 383 -10.43 -3.77 -14.22
C VAL A 383 -11.91 -3.81 -14.59
N VAL A 384 -12.78 -4.24 -13.67
CA VAL A 384 -14.24 -4.21 -13.87
C VAL A 384 -14.72 -2.79 -14.14
N GLU A 385 -14.28 -1.81 -13.35
CA GLU A 385 -14.59 -0.40 -13.56
C GLU A 385 -14.11 0.10 -14.92
N GLN A 386 -12.88 -0.22 -15.32
CA GLN A 386 -12.35 0.14 -16.64
C GLN A 386 -13.16 -0.47 -17.77
N LEU A 387 -13.57 -1.74 -17.65
CA LEU A 387 -14.38 -2.43 -18.65
C LEU A 387 -15.74 -1.75 -18.82
N ARG A 388 -16.44 -1.48 -17.70
CA ARG A 388 -17.76 -0.85 -17.71
C ARG A 388 -17.71 0.61 -18.16
N HIS A 389 -16.67 1.34 -17.77
CA HIS A 389 -16.55 2.77 -18.08
C HIS A 389 -16.09 3.03 -19.52
N ASN A 390 -15.08 2.30 -20.00
CA ASN A 390 -14.49 2.55 -21.32
C ASN A 390 -15.28 1.87 -22.44
N TYR A 391 -16.05 0.82 -22.12
CA TYR A 391 -16.78 0.01 -23.10
C TYR A 391 -18.24 -0.25 -22.69
N PRO A 392 -19.03 0.79 -22.35
CA PRO A 392 -20.37 0.63 -21.78
C PRO A 392 -21.36 -0.07 -22.72
N ASP A 393 -21.14 0.02 -24.03
CA ASP A 393 -22.05 -0.54 -25.05
C ASP A 393 -21.53 -1.84 -25.69
N GLN A 394 -20.34 -2.32 -25.29
CA GLN A 394 -19.74 -3.51 -25.91
C GLN A 394 -19.97 -4.75 -25.06
N GLN A 395 -20.94 -5.57 -25.50
CA GLN A 395 -21.38 -6.78 -24.78
C GLN A 395 -20.27 -7.75 -24.41
N THR A 396 -19.23 -7.91 -25.24
CA THR A 396 -18.09 -8.80 -24.94
C THR A 396 -17.26 -8.30 -23.76
N TYR A 397 -17.05 -6.99 -23.65
CA TYR A 397 -16.34 -6.37 -22.53
C TYR A 397 -17.17 -6.40 -21.25
N LEU A 398 -18.49 -6.17 -21.35
CA LEU A 398 -19.40 -6.31 -20.21
C LEU A 398 -19.43 -7.74 -19.67
N ARG A 399 -19.47 -8.76 -20.54
CA ARG A 399 -19.38 -10.17 -20.13
C ARG A 399 -18.09 -10.48 -19.37
N ALA A 400 -16.95 -9.93 -19.81
CA ALA A 400 -15.69 -10.08 -19.09
C ALA A 400 -15.75 -9.39 -17.71
N ALA A 401 -16.39 -8.22 -17.61
CA ALA A 401 -16.59 -7.52 -16.35
C ALA A 401 -17.47 -8.32 -15.38
N ASP A 402 -18.59 -8.87 -15.87
CA ASP A 402 -19.51 -9.70 -15.09
C ASP A 402 -18.86 -11.02 -14.63
N GLU A 403 -17.96 -11.59 -15.43
CA GLU A 403 -17.20 -12.78 -15.05
C GLU A 403 -16.20 -12.48 -13.92
N ILE A 404 -15.45 -11.37 -14.01
CA ILE A 404 -14.54 -10.96 -12.94
C ILE A 404 -15.32 -10.62 -11.67
N GLN A 405 -16.45 -9.94 -11.80
CA GLN A 405 -17.32 -9.58 -10.69
C GLN A 405 -17.84 -10.82 -9.95
N ARG A 406 -18.31 -11.85 -10.68
CA ARG A 406 -18.72 -13.13 -10.08
C ARG A 406 -17.57 -13.81 -9.32
N ILE A 407 -16.36 -13.81 -9.87
CA ILE A 407 -15.18 -14.35 -9.17
C ILE A 407 -14.91 -13.58 -7.87
N LEU A 408 -15.05 -12.26 -7.86
CA LEU A 408 -14.87 -11.44 -6.67
C LEU A 408 -15.92 -11.75 -5.59
N GLU A 409 -17.17 -11.96 -5.98
CA GLU A 409 -18.26 -12.35 -5.08
C GLU A 409 -18.03 -13.76 -4.49
N ASP A 410 -17.64 -14.72 -5.33
CA ASP A 410 -17.32 -16.09 -4.93
C ASP A 410 -16.19 -16.16 -3.89
N VAL A 411 -15.18 -15.28 -4.00
CA VAL A 411 -14.05 -15.24 -3.06
C VAL A 411 -14.39 -14.52 -1.75
N LYS A 412 -15.39 -13.64 -1.73
CA LYS A 412 -15.85 -12.97 -0.50
C LYS A 412 -16.70 -13.90 0.39
N LEU A 413 -17.50 -14.78 -0.20
CA LEU A 413 -18.40 -15.71 0.51
C LEU A 413 -17.69 -16.63 1.54
N PRO A 414 -16.50 -17.20 1.28
CA PRO A 414 -15.75 -18.00 2.25
C PRO A 414 -15.29 -17.23 3.49
N VAL A 415 -15.03 -15.92 3.38
CA VAL A 415 -14.44 -15.09 4.45
C VAL A 415 -15.47 -14.68 5.51
N LEU A 416 -16.77 -14.66 5.14
CA LEU A 416 -17.86 -14.32 6.07
C LEU A 416 -18.41 -15.53 6.86
N LEU A 417 -17.98 -16.74 6.50
CA LEU A 417 -18.42 -18.00 7.13
C LEU A 417 -17.32 -18.65 8.00
N SER A 418 -16.16 -18.00 8.10
CA SER A 418 -15.03 -18.35 8.99
C SER A 418 -14.85 -17.27 10.04
#